data_AF-A0A0Q6VJA8-F1
#
_entry.id   AF-A0A0Q6VJA8-F1
#
_cell.length_a   1.000
_cell.length_b   1.000
_cell.length_c   1.000
_cell.angle_alpha   90.00
_cell.angle_beta   90.00
_cell.angle_gamma   90.00
#
_symmetry.space_group_name_H-M   'P 1'
#
loop_
_entity.id
_entity.type
_entity.pdbx_description
1 polymer ?
#
loop_
_entity_poly.entity_id
_entity_poly.type
_entity_poly.pdbx_seq_one_letter_code
_entity_poly.pdbx_strand_id
1 'polypeptide(L)'
;MTDTAWDRLLDLLDHFAANPELPLSPDVERTFAALCTQAIEDGSVDRELHVDDTARWLTGLVVAHRAVRDTHPDVPADADLGVLRVVVTRWLHPARPR
;
A
#
# COMPACT_ATOMS: atom_id res chain seq x y z
N MET A 1 13.80 -12.56 -11.32
CA MET A 1 12.50 -11.90 -11.51
C MET A 1 12.75 -10.42 -11.41
N THR A 2 12.33 -9.64 -12.40
CA THR A 2 12.52 -8.18 -12.37
C THR A 2 11.51 -7.62 -11.38
N ASP A 3 12.02 -7.00 -10.32
CA ASP A 3 11.25 -6.30 -9.30
C ASP A 3 10.44 -5.15 -9.94
N THR A 4 9.11 -5.27 -9.94
CA THR A 4 8.19 -4.32 -10.63
C THR A 4 7.86 -3.12 -9.73
N ALA A 5 7.29 -2.05 -10.31
CA ALA A 5 6.85 -0.90 -9.51
C ALA A 5 5.77 -1.29 -8.48
N TRP A 6 4.90 -2.23 -8.87
CA TRP A 6 3.91 -2.84 -7.99
C TRP A 6 4.54 -3.59 -6.80
N ASP A 7 5.54 -4.43 -7.06
CA ASP A 7 6.21 -5.20 -6.00
C ASP A 7 6.85 -4.27 -4.98
N ARG A 8 7.56 -3.23 -5.45
CA ARG A 8 8.14 -2.18 -4.59
C ARG A 8 7.09 -1.39 -3.81
N LEU A 9 5.93 -1.13 -4.40
CA LEU A 9 4.82 -0.45 -3.73
C LEU A 9 4.31 -1.27 -2.54
N LEU A 10 4.12 -2.58 -2.74
CA LEU A 10 3.71 -3.49 -1.69
C LEU A 10 4.79 -3.67 -0.63
N ASP A 11 6.06 -3.81 -1.02
CA ASP A 11 7.18 -3.92 -0.08
C ASP A 11 7.29 -2.66 0.80
N LEU A 12 7.07 -1.47 0.23
CA LEU A 12 7.04 -0.21 0.98
C LEU A 12 5.87 -0.17 1.96
N LEU A 13 4.66 -0.56 1.51
CA LEU A 13 3.48 -0.65 2.35
C LEU A 13 3.72 -1.60 3.53
N ASP A 14 4.25 -2.79 3.26
CA ASP A 14 4.52 -3.81 4.25
C ASP A 14 5.57 -3.36 5.25
N HIS A 15 6.63 -2.72 4.76
CA HIS A 15 7.68 -2.16 5.60
C HIS A 15 7.11 -1.19 6.63
N PHE A 16 6.26 -0.25 6.21
CA PHE A 16 5.67 0.69 7.16
C PHE A 16 4.55 0.07 8.00
N ALA A 17 3.78 -0.89 7.48
CA ALA A 17 2.73 -1.58 8.22
C ALA A 17 3.30 -2.45 9.35
N ALA A 18 4.45 -3.10 9.12
CA ALA A 18 5.12 -3.98 10.09
C ALA A 18 5.98 -3.24 11.13
N ASN A 19 6.32 -1.97 10.89
CA ASN A 19 7.20 -1.18 11.76
C ASN A 19 6.48 0.08 12.28
N PRO A 20 5.67 -0.03 13.36
CA PRO A 20 4.82 1.06 13.85
C PRO A 20 5.59 2.31 14.30
N GLU A 21 6.84 2.12 14.74
CA GLU A 21 7.72 3.21 15.19
C GLU A 21 8.29 4.04 14.03
N LEU A 22 8.19 3.56 12.79
CA LEU A 22 8.70 4.34 11.65
C LEU A 22 7.77 5.52 11.34
N PRO A 23 8.31 6.75 11.26
CA PRO A 23 7.52 7.93 10.96
C PRO A 23 7.04 7.90 9.50
N LEU A 24 5.75 8.16 9.30
CA LEU A 24 5.18 8.41 7.98
C LEU A 24 5.38 9.89 7.63
N SER A 25 6.54 10.19 7.06
CA SER A 25 6.88 11.56 6.65
C SER A 25 6.34 11.89 5.26
N PRO A 26 6.31 13.18 4.87
CA PRO A 26 5.97 13.58 3.51
C PRO A 26 6.87 12.95 2.42
N ASP A 27 8.09 12.52 2.74
CA ASP A 27 8.96 11.80 1.80
C ASP A 27 8.45 10.39 1.50
N VAL A 28 7.84 9.74 2.49
CA VAL A 28 7.22 8.41 2.31
C VAL A 28 6.03 8.51 1.36
N GLU A 29 5.17 9.52 1.56
CA GLU A 29 4.04 9.78 0.67
C GLU A 29 4.51 10.09 -0.76
N ARG A 30 5.56 10.90 -0.93
CA ARG A 30 6.18 11.14 -2.25
C ARG A 30 6.71 9.85 -2.89
N THR A 31 7.23 8.93 -2.09
CA THR A 31 7.73 7.64 -2.58
C THR A 31 6.58 6.74 -3.03
N PHE A 32 5.48 6.68 -2.28
CA PHE A 32 4.24 6.04 -2.72
C PHE A 32 3.74 6.62 -4.05
N ALA A 33 3.68 7.96 -4.17
CA ALA A 33 3.24 8.63 -5.38
C ALA A 33 4.11 8.26 -6.60
N ALA A 34 5.44 8.26 -6.45
CA ALA A 34 6.35 7.88 -7.52
C ALA A 34 6.16 6.42 -7.98
N LEU A 35 5.95 5.50 -7.03
CA LEU A 35 5.68 4.09 -7.34
C LEU A 35 4.31 3.89 -7.98
N CYS A 36 3.28 4.60 -7.53
CA CYS A 36 1.97 4.60 -8.17
C CYS A 36 2.04 5.10 -9.62
N THR A 37 2.78 6.17 -9.91
CA THR A 37 3.00 6.65 -11.29
C THR A 37 3.62 5.56 -12.16
N GLN A 38 4.70 4.94 -11.71
CA GLN A 38 5.37 3.86 -12.46
C GLN A 38 4.46 2.65 -12.66
N ALA A 39 3.68 2.29 -11.64
CA ALA A 39 2.74 1.18 -11.68
C ALA A 39 1.53 1.47 -12.59
N ILE A 40 1.13 2.73 -12.76
CA ILE A 40 0.14 3.13 -13.77
C ILE A 40 0.75 3.02 -15.17
N GLU A 41 2.00 3.46 -15.34
CA GLU A 41 2.72 3.41 -16.62
C GLU A 41 2.94 1.96 -17.11
N ASP A 42 3.22 1.02 -16.20
CA ASP A 42 3.38 -0.40 -16.52
C ASP A 42 2.06 -1.19 -16.58
N GLY A 43 0.93 -0.55 -16.24
CA GLY A 43 -0.42 -1.11 -16.31
C GLY A 43 -0.80 -2.02 -15.14
N SER A 44 0.03 -2.09 -14.09
CA SER A 44 -0.31 -2.84 -12.87
C SER A 44 -1.29 -2.09 -11.98
N VAL A 45 -1.33 -0.75 -12.00
CA VAL A 45 -2.31 0.07 -11.25
C VAL A 45 -3.31 0.71 -12.21
N ASP A 46 -4.56 0.86 -11.76
CA ASP A 46 -5.63 1.49 -12.52
C ASP A 46 -5.29 2.94 -12.86
N ARG A 47 -5.26 3.23 -14.17
CA ARG A 47 -4.96 4.56 -14.73
C ARG A 47 -5.97 5.65 -14.37
N GLU A 48 -7.15 5.27 -13.88
CA GLU A 48 -8.18 6.23 -13.45
C GLU A 48 -7.91 6.80 -12.05
N LEU A 49 -6.94 6.24 -11.32
CA LEU A 49 -6.59 6.69 -9.99
C LEU A 49 -5.75 7.98 -10.02
N HIS A 50 -6.10 8.93 -9.16
CA HIS A 50 -5.30 10.13 -8.93
C HIS A 50 -4.11 9.79 -8.01
N VAL A 51 -2.88 9.99 -8.50
CA VAL A 51 -1.64 9.53 -7.84
C VAL A 51 -1.50 10.09 -6.43
N ASP A 52 -1.63 11.40 -6.25
CA ASP A 52 -1.41 12.05 -4.95
C ASP A 52 -2.46 11.62 -3.92
N ASP A 53 -3.71 11.46 -4.36
CA ASP A 53 -4.78 10.98 -3.47
C ASP A 53 -4.54 9.53 -3.08
N THR A 54 -4.10 8.71 -4.02
CA THR A 54 -3.76 7.30 -3.78
C THR A 54 -2.63 7.17 -2.78
N ALA A 55 -1.55 7.95 -2.93
CA ALA A 55 -0.41 7.95 -2.01
C ALA A 55 -0.81 8.38 -0.58
N ARG A 56 -1.64 9.44 -0.48
CA ARG A 56 -2.19 9.91 0.79
C ARG A 56 -3.04 8.83 1.47
N TRP A 57 -3.89 8.13 0.71
CA TRP A 57 -4.72 7.05 1.23
C TRP A 57 -3.91 5.82 1.62
N LEU A 58 -2.86 5.46 0.88
CA LEU A 58 -1.93 4.38 1.27
C LEU A 58 -1.28 4.68 2.63
N THR A 59 -0.83 5.92 2.83
CA THR A 59 -0.30 6.38 4.11
C THR A 59 -1.36 6.27 5.23
N GLY A 60 -2.60 6.68 4.96
CA GLY A 60 -3.72 6.54 5.89
C GLY A 60 -4.06 5.08 6.24
N LEU A 61 -3.97 4.16 5.27
CA LEU A 61 -4.19 2.73 5.50
C LEU A 61 -3.11 2.13 6.39
N VAL A 62 -1.85 2.56 6.27
CA VAL A 62 -0.79 2.15 7.20
C VAL A 62 -1.12 2.61 8.63
N VAL A 63 -1.53 3.87 8.81
CA VAL A 63 -1.93 4.40 10.12
C VAL A 63 -3.08 3.59 10.70
N ALA A 64 -4.12 3.34 9.90
CA ALA A 64 -5.28 2.55 10.31
C ALA A 64 -4.88 1.11 10.67
N HIS A 65 -4.04 0.46 9.86
CA HIS A 65 -3.53 -0.88 10.14
C HIS A 65 -2.81 -0.92 11.49
N ARG A 66 -1.89 0.00 11.76
CA ARG A 66 -1.18 0.08 13.05
C ARG A 66 -2.17 0.22 14.23
N ALA A 67 -3.17 1.08 14.11
CA ALA A 67 -4.19 1.25 15.15
C ALA A 67 -5.07 0.00 15.35
N VAL A 68 -5.40 -0.73 14.29
CA VAL A 68 -6.13 -2.01 14.39
C VAL A 68 -5.29 -3.06 15.09
N ARG A 69 -3.99 -3.15 14.76
CA ARG A 69 -3.03 -4.06 15.43
C ARG A 69 -2.95 -3.82 16.93
N ASP A 70 -2.88 -2.55 17.33
CA ASP A 70 -2.81 -2.18 18.75
C ASP A 70 -4.05 -2.59 19.55
N THR A 71 -5.21 -2.71 18.88
CA THR A 71 -6.48 -3.08 19.51
C THR A 71 -6.83 -4.56 19.37
N HIS A 72 -6.11 -5.33 18.55
CA HIS A 72 -6.34 -6.75 18.28
C HIS A 72 -5.04 -7.57 18.37
N PRO A 73 -4.39 -7.63 19.56
CA PRO A 73 -3.09 -8.29 19.73
C PRO A 73 -3.14 -9.82 19.57
N ASP A 74 -4.33 -10.42 19.64
CA ASP A 74 -4.58 -11.85 19.45
C ASP A 74 -4.57 -12.28 17.99
N VAL A 75 -4.70 -11.34 17.04
CA VAL A 75 -4.60 -11.63 15.61
C VAL A 75 -3.13 -11.78 15.20
N PRO A 76 -2.74 -12.85 14.48
CA PRO A 76 -1.39 -13.00 13.97
C PRO A 76 -1.00 -11.87 13.01
N ALA A 77 0.20 -11.30 13.17
CA ALA A 77 0.69 -10.17 12.36
C ALA A 77 0.68 -10.46 10.85
N ASP A 78 1.12 -11.66 10.46
CA ASP A 78 1.15 -12.08 9.06
C ASP A 78 -0.25 -12.18 8.44
N ALA A 79 -1.26 -12.55 9.25
CA ALA A 79 -2.64 -12.65 8.80
C ALA A 79 -3.24 -11.26 8.52
N ASP A 80 -3.04 -10.30 9.43
CA ASP A 80 -3.48 -8.91 9.25
C ASP A 80 -2.79 -8.25 8.05
N LEU A 81 -1.47 -8.43 7.94
CA LEU A 81 -0.70 -7.89 6.82
C LEU A 81 -1.19 -8.48 5.49
N GLY A 82 -1.50 -9.79 5.48
CA GLY A 82 -2.12 -10.45 4.33
C GLY A 82 -3.46 -9.83 3.93
N VAL A 83 -4.30 -9.45 4.91
CA VAL A 83 -5.58 -8.77 4.64
C VAL A 83 -5.35 -7.38 4.06
N LEU A 84 -4.42 -6.59 4.61
CA LEU A 84 -4.07 -5.26 4.09
C LEU A 84 -3.63 -5.34 2.62
N ARG A 85 -2.74 -6.30 2.30
CA ARG A 85 -2.31 -6.56 0.92
C ARG A 85 -3.50 -6.86 0.01
N VAL A 86 -4.43 -7.72 0.42
CA VAL A 86 -5.62 -8.05 -0.38
C VAL A 86 -6.51 -6.83 -0.62
N VAL A 87 -6.72 -5.99 0.40
CA VAL A 87 -7.51 -4.76 0.29
C VAL A 87 -6.88 -3.80 -0.72
N VAL A 88 -5.58 -3.51 -0.56
CA VAL A 88 -4.86 -2.60 -1.46
C VAL A 88 -4.82 -3.16 -2.89
N THR A 89 -4.52 -4.45 -3.05
CA THR A 89 -4.52 -5.15 -4.35
C THR A 89 -5.85 -5.01 -5.07
N ARG A 90 -6.98 -5.23 -4.38
CA ARG A 90 -8.31 -5.13 -4.99
C ARG A 90 -8.70 -3.70 -5.33
N TRP A 91 -8.19 -2.73 -4.58
CA TRP A 91 -8.50 -1.33 -4.79
C TRP A 91 -7.66 -0.71 -5.92
N LEU A 92 -6.38 -1.08 -6.03
CA LEU A 92 -5.45 -0.46 -6.96
C LEU A 92 -5.39 -1.12 -8.33
N HIS A 93 -5.66 -2.43 -8.44
CA HIS A 93 -5.60 -3.08 -9.75
C HIS A 93 -6.77 -2.66 -10.65
N PRO A 94 -6.54 -2.58 -11.98
CA PRO A 94 -7.61 -2.35 -12.94
C PRO A 94 -8.75 -3.35 -12.77
N ALA A 95 -9.99 -2.87 -12.84
CA ALA A 95 -11.15 -3.75 -12.84
C ALA A 95 -11.06 -4.73 -14.02
N ARG A 96 -11.18 -6.04 -13.76
CA ARG A 96 -11.28 -7.03 -14.84
C ARG A 96 -12.64 -6.83 -15.55
N PRO A 97 -12.67 -6.76 -16.89
CA PRO A 97 -13.92 -6.78 -17.63
C PRO A 97 -14.74 -8.00 -17.22
N ARG A 98 -16.05 -7.81 -16.98
CA ARG A 98 -16.99 -8.89 -16.71
C ARG A 98 -17.32 -9.66 -17.99
#